data_AF-A0A352BD40-F1
#
_entry.id   AF-A0A352BD40-F1
#
_cell.length_a   1.000
_cell.length_b   1.000
_cell.length_c   1.000
_cell.angle_alpha   90.00
_cell.angle_beta   90.00
_cell.angle_gamma   90.00
#
_symmetry.space_group_name_H-M   'P 1'
#
loop_
_entity.id
_entity.type
_entity.pdbx_description
1 polymer ?
#
loop_
_entity_poly.entity_id
_entity_poly.type
_entity_poly.pdbx_seq_one_letter_code
_entity_poly.pdbx_strand_id
1 'polypeptide(L)'
;MTNDENVLNMYLKEINKIPLLTREQETELAVKAAAGDKKAKETIVKANLRFVVNVAKKYQNQGLDLLDLISEGNIGLLTAIDRFDVSKGYHFISYAVWWIRQAILKAICEKSRAIRLPLNRVNELVKIEKARKVVGTNKSEEQEITEIGAMLGMETSHVREMLNLSKEMVSLDMQVPGDGAQKRTLGDFLEDNTVPSPDEQAMNTAMKEELNSVLKTLRPNEEKVLRLRYGLNGEKPMSLKEVGDVCNLTKERIRQIEKRALVRMQHPVRLTRLEAYVA
;
A
#
# COMPACT_ATOMS: atom_id res chain seq x y z
N MET A 1 2.82 -28.46 -12.48
CA MET A 1 1.41 -28.41 -12.07
C MET A 1 1.41 -27.95 -10.64
N THR A 2 1.05 -26.69 -10.43
CA THR A 2 1.15 -26.00 -9.15
C THR A 2 0.19 -26.62 -8.13
N ASN A 3 0.51 -26.52 -6.84
CA ASN A 3 -0.29 -27.10 -5.76
C ASN A 3 -1.76 -26.63 -5.81
N ASP A 4 -1.99 -25.41 -6.30
CA ASP A 4 -3.32 -24.79 -6.43
C ASP A 4 -4.21 -25.45 -7.49
N GLU A 5 -3.65 -25.93 -8.61
CA GLU A 5 -4.42 -26.68 -9.62
C GLU A 5 -4.95 -28.00 -9.04
N ASN A 6 -4.17 -28.65 -8.17
CA ASN A 6 -4.60 -29.86 -7.47
C ASN A 6 -5.69 -29.57 -6.44
N VAL A 7 -5.58 -28.46 -5.69
CA VAL A 7 -6.59 -28.03 -4.72
C VAL A 7 -7.91 -27.70 -5.41
N LEU A 8 -7.88 -26.95 -6.51
CA LEU A 8 -9.07 -26.63 -7.30
C LEU A 8 -9.75 -27.89 -7.84
N ASN A 9 -8.98 -28.83 -8.40
CA ASN A 9 -9.53 -30.08 -8.90
C ASN A 9 -10.15 -30.95 -7.80
N MET A 10 -9.56 -30.97 -6.61
CA MET A 10 -10.14 -31.65 -5.44
C MET A 10 -11.46 -31.00 -5.03
N TYR A 11 -11.49 -29.68 -4.90
CA TYR A 11 -12.71 -28.92 -4.57
C TYR A 11 -13.85 -29.18 -5.59
N LEU A 12 -13.54 -29.10 -6.90
CA LEU A 12 -14.52 -29.36 -7.96
C LEU A 12 -15.06 -30.80 -7.93
N LYS A 13 -14.23 -31.79 -7.58
CA LYS A 13 -14.67 -33.17 -7.40
C LYS A 13 -15.61 -33.32 -6.20
N GLU A 14 -15.35 -32.66 -5.10
CA GLU A 14 -16.19 -32.73 -3.90
C GLU A 14 -17.56 -32.11 -4.12
N ILE A 15 -17.63 -30.90 -4.70
CA ILE A 15 -18.92 -30.24 -4.95
C ILE A 15 -19.79 -30.97 -5.98
N ASN A 16 -19.18 -31.74 -6.89
CA ASN A 16 -19.92 -32.53 -7.88
C ASN A 16 -20.59 -33.78 -7.27
N LYS A 17 -20.14 -34.26 -6.11
CA LYS A 17 -20.78 -35.38 -5.40
C LYS A 17 -22.09 -34.97 -4.72
N ILE A 18 -22.30 -33.67 -4.52
CA ILE A 18 -23.46 -33.13 -3.82
C ILE A 18 -24.67 -33.15 -4.76
N PRO A 19 -25.79 -33.78 -4.38
CA PRO A 19 -26.99 -33.81 -5.20
C PRO A 19 -27.62 -32.42 -5.35
N LEU A 20 -28.24 -32.17 -6.50
CA LEU A 20 -29.04 -30.98 -6.75
C LEU A 20 -30.38 -31.11 -6.00
N LEU A 21 -30.85 -30.01 -5.41
CA LEU A 21 -32.14 -29.96 -4.74
C LEU A 21 -33.27 -29.79 -5.76
N THR A 22 -34.41 -30.43 -5.52
CA THR A 22 -35.65 -30.12 -6.22
C THR A 22 -36.27 -28.84 -5.68
N ARG A 23 -37.20 -28.24 -6.43
CA ARG A 23 -37.87 -26.99 -6.02
C ARG A 23 -38.61 -27.15 -4.68
N GLU A 24 -39.26 -28.28 -4.47
CA GLU A 24 -40.00 -28.57 -3.23
C GLU A 24 -39.04 -28.68 -2.04
N GLN A 25 -37.92 -29.40 -2.21
CA GLN A 25 -36.88 -29.53 -1.18
C GLN A 25 -36.23 -28.17 -0.87
N GLU A 26 -35.97 -27.35 -1.88
CA GLU A 26 -35.43 -26.00 -1.73
C GLU A 26 -36.35 -25.14 -0.86
N THR A 27 -37.66 -25.17 -1.11
CA THR A 27 -38.64 -24.43 -0.30
C THR A 27 -38.73 -24.94 1.12
N GLU A 28 -38.77 -26.27 1.33
CA GLU A 28 -38.90 -26.86 2.66
C GLU A 28 -37.66 -26.55 3.52
N LEU A 29 -36.46 -26.73 2.95
CA LEU A 29 -35.21 -26.39 3.62
C LEU A 29 -35.11 -24.89 3.87
N ALA A 30 -35.61 -24.04 2.97
CA ALA A 30 -35.51 -22.60 3.15
C ALA A 30 -36.41 -22.11 4.30
N VAL A 31 -37.60 -22.71 4.48
CA VAL A 31 -38.46 -22.43 5.63
C VAL A 31 -37.77 -22.85 6.94
N LYS A 32 -37.15 -24.03 6.97
CA LYS A 32 -36.37 -24.50 8.14
C LYS A 32 -35.16 -23.60 8.41
N ALA A 33 -34.47 -23.16 7.37
CA ALA A 33 -33.34 -22.24 7.47
C ALA A 33 -33.76 -20.88 8.05
N ALA A 34 -34.91 -20.34 7.62
CA ALA A 34 -35.49 -19.10 8.17
C ALA A 34 -35.88 -19.25 9.65
N ALA A 35 -36.27 -20.45 10.08
CA ALA A 35 -36.51 -20.78 11.50
C ALA A 35 -35.23 -20.98 12.33
N GLY A 36 -34.04 -20.84 11.72
CA GLY A 36 -32.75 -20.94 12.40
C GLY A 36 -32.06 -22.32 12.32
N ASP A 37 -32.57 -23.25 11.51
CA ASP A 37 -31.93 -24.55 11.31
C ASP A 37 -30.63 -24.43 10.50
N LYS A 38 -29.50 -24.58 11.18
CA LYS A 38 -28.16 -24.53 10.58
C LYS A 38 -27.94 -25.66 9.56
N LYS A 39 -28.49 -26.86 9.78
CA LYS A 39 -28.31 -27.99 8.85
C LYS A 39 -29.04 -27.74 7.55
N ALA A 40 -30.25 -27.17 7.63
CA ALA A 40 -31.00 -26.79 6.44
C ALA A 40 -30.26 -25.72 5.62
N LYS A 41 -29.74 -24.68 6.29
CA LYS A 41 -28.91 -23.63 5.67
C LYS A 41 -27.69 -24.22 4.97
N GLU A 42 -26.93 -25.08 5.65
CA GLU A 42 -25.75 -25.73 5.08
C GLU A 42 -26.10 -26.57 3.86
N THR A 43 -27.20 -27.31 3.90
CA THR A 43 -27.64 -28.19 2.80
C THR A 43 -27.96 -27.36 1.55
N ILE A 44 -28.68 -26.25 1.70
CA ILE A 44 -28.97 -25.33 0.59
C ILE A 44 -27.68 -24.73 0.02
N VAL A 45 -26.78 -24.26 0.88
CA VAL A 45 -25.51 -23.67 0.44
C VAL A 45 -24.68 -24.70 -0.33
N LYS A 46 -24.50 -25.91 0.23
CA LYS A 46 -23.75 -27.02 -0.36
C LYS A 46 -24.30 -27.41 -1.74
N ALA A 47 -25.62 -27.51 -1.90
CA ALA A 47 -26.25 -27.83 -3.17
C ALA A 47 -26.00 -26.78 -4.28
N ASN A 48 -25.76 -25.52 -3.88
CA ASN A 48 -25.59 -24.38 -4.79
C ASN A 48 -24.11 -23.98 -5.03
N LEU A 49 -23.13 -24.68 -4.45
CA LEU A 49 -21.70 -24.36 -4.65
C LEU A 49 -21.28 -24.43 -6.13
N ARG A 50 -21.84 -25.37 -6.89
CA ARG A 50 -21.58 -25.51 -8.34
C ARG A 50 -22.01 -24.27 -9.12
N PHE A 51 -23.09 -23.61 -8.68
CA PHE A 51 -23.57 -22.38 -9.29
C PHE A 51 -22.60 -21.22 -9.07
N VAL A 52 -22.03 -21.10 -7.85
CA VAL A 52 -21.02 -20.07 -7.54
C VAL A 52 -19.81 -20.19 -8.46
N VAL A 53 -19.33 -21.41 -8.71
CA VAL A 53 -18.20 -21.66 -9.64
C VAL A 53 -18.53 -21.14 -11.05
N ASN A 54 -19.74 -21.39 -11.55
CA ASN A 54 -20.16 -20.90 -12.87
C ASN A 54 -20.25 -19.37 -12.95
N VAL A 55 -20.60 -18.70 -11.84
CA VAL A 55 -20.58 -17.24 -11.77
C VAL A 55 -19.15 -16.71 -11.70
N ALA A 56 -18.30 -17.29 -10.84
CA ALA A 56 -16.91 -16.88 -10.64
C ALA A 56 -16.06 -17.02 -11.91
N LYS A 57 -16.27 -18.07 -12.72
CA LYS A 57 -15.58 -18.26 -14.02
C LYS A 57 -15.70 -17.06 -14.96
N LYS A 58 -16.78 -16.27 -14.87
CA LYS A 58 -16.98 -15.08 -15.72
C LYS A 58 -16.07 -13.90 -15.34
N TYR A 59 -15.47 -13.94 -14.15
CA TYR A 59 -14.62 -12.89 -13.60
C TYR A 59 -13.15 -13.33 -13.50
N GLN A 60 -12.77 -14.43 -14.16
CA GLN A 60 -11.37 -14.85 -14.26
C GLN A 60 -10.51 -13.78 -14.94
N ASN A 61 -9.22 -13.79 -14.63
CA ASN A 61 -8.21 -12.87 -15.19
C ASN A 61 -8.44 -11.39 -14.83
N GLN A 62 -9.18 -11.09 -13.75
CA GLN A 62 -9.36 -9.72 -13.23
C GLN A 62 -8.44 -9.44 -12.01
N GLY A 63 -7.30 -10.11 -11.93
CA GLY A 63 -6.29 -9.90 -10.88
C GLY A 63 -6.49 -10.71 -9.59
N LEU A 64 -7.47 -11.60 -9.53
CA LEU A 64 -7.63 -12.59 -8.46
C LEU A 64 -7.67 -14.01 -9.04
N ASP A 65 -7.16 -14.97 -8.28
CA ASP A 65 -7.23 -16.38 -8.65
C ASP A 65 -8.67 -16.89 -8.61
N LEU A 66 -8.98 -17.92 -9.41
CA LEU A 66 -10.32 -18.51 -9.45
C LEU A 66 -10.75 -19.03 -8.08
N LEU A 67 -9.83 -19.62 -7.30
CA LEU A 67 -10.13 -20.12 -5.96
C LEU A 67 -10.57 -19.00 -5.01
N ASP A 68 -9.92 -17.84 -5.09
CA ASP A 68 -10.28 -16.66 -4.31
C ASP A 68 -11.65 -16.11 -4.74
N LEU A 69 -11.90 -16.03 -6.05
CA LEU A 69 -13.20 -15.61 -6.58
C LEU A 69 -14.34 -16.55 -6.14
N ILE A 70 -14.10 -17.86 -6.14
CA ILE A 70 -15.07 -18.85 -5.66
C ILE A 70 -15.32 -18.67 -4.16
N SER A 71 -14.25 -18.49 -3.38
CA SER A 71 -14.35 -18.32 -1.92
C SER A 71 -15.16 -17.08 -1.56
N GLU A 72 -14.92 -15.95 -2.22
CA GLU A 72 -15.68 -14.71 -2.04
C GLU A 72 -17.13 -14.85 -2.54
N GLY A 73 -17.34 -15.56 -3.65
CA GLY A 73 -18.68 -15.91 -4.12
C GLY A 73 -19.45 -16.77 -3.11
N ASN A 74 -18.79 -17.69 -2.42
CA ASN A 74 -19.39 -18.52 -1.37
C ASN A 74 -19.79 -17.68 -0.15
N ILE A 75 -19.01 -16.64 0.21
CA ILE A 75 -19.39 -15.66 1.25
C ILE A 75 -20.64 -14.88 0.81
N GLY A 76 -20.72 -14.50 -0.47
CA GLY A 76 -21.91 -13.90 -1.06
C GLY A 76 -23.14 -14.83 -0.99
N LEU A 77 -22.96 -16.11 -1.30
CA LEU A 77 -24.02 -17.12 -1.19
C LEU A 77 -24.53 -17.29 0.25
N LEU A 78 -23.62 -17.31 1.23
CA LEU A 78 -23.98 -17.36 2.66
C LEU A 78 -24.80 -16.13 3.08
N THR A 79 -24.41 -14.95 2.61
CA THR A 79 -25.16 -13.71 2.88
C THR A 79 -26.54 -13.74 2.22
N ALA A 80 -26.65 -14.36 1.04
CA ALA A 80 -27.92 -14.50 0.34
C ALA A 80 -28.91 -15.36 1.13
N ILE A 81 -28.47 -16.51 1.66
CA ILE A 81 -29.38 -17.40 2.39
C ILE A 81 -29.84 -16.78 3.72
N ASP A 82 -29.01 -15.95 4.37
CA ASP A 82 -29.41 -15.22 5.58
C ASP A 82 -30.49 -14.16 5.35
N ARG A 83 -30.60 -13.67 4.11
CA ARG A 83 -31.55 -12.60 3.73
C ARG A 83 -32.66 -13.09 2.81
N PHE A 84 -32.69 -14.38 2.50
CA PHE A 84 -33.64 -14.95 1.57
C PHE A 84 -35.02 -15.07 2.22
N ASP A 85 -36.04 -14.58 1.51
CA ASP A 85 -37.42 -14.63 1.96
C ASP A 85 -38.21 -15.61 1.09
N VAL A 86 -38.60 -16.73 1.70
CA VAL A 86 -39.30 -17.85 1.04
C VAL A 86 -40.72 -17.47 0.65
N SER A 87 -41.34 -16.50 1.34
CA SER A 87 -42.74 -16.10 1.11
C SER A 87 -42.96 -15.53 -0.31
N LYS A 88 -41.89 -15.06 -0.96
CA LYS A 88 -41.94 -14.43 -2.28
C LYS A 88 -42.04 -15.43 -3.44
N GLY A 89 -41.86 -16.72 -3.20
CA GLY A 89 -42.09 -17.78 -4.20
C GLY A 89 -41.09 -17.85 -5.37
N TYR A 90 -39.99 -17.09 -5.32
CA TYR A 90 -38.91 -17.15 -6.31
C TYR A 90 -37.85 -18.19 -5.92
N HIS A 91 -37.14 -18.74 -6.92
CA HIS A 91 -35.99 -19.62 -6.68
C HIS A 91 -34.87 -18.90 -5.92
N PHE A 92 -34.19 -19.61 -5.02
CA PHE A 92 -33.10 -19.06 -4.22
C PHE A 92 -31.97 -18.55 -5.12
N ILE A 93 -31.62 -19.30 -6.17
CA ILE A 93 -30.55 -18.94 -7.12
C ILE A 93 -30.82 -17.57 -7.78
N SER A 94 -32.08 -17.27 -8.10
CA SER A 94 -32.47 -15.98 -8.71
C SER A 94 -32.13 -14.79 -7.79
N TYR A 95 -32.24 -14.98 -6.47
CA TYR A 95 -31.85 -14.00 -5.48
C TYR A 95 -30.34 -14.01 -5.20
N ALA A 96 -29.77 -15.21 -5.03
CA ALA A 96 -28.38 -15.42 -4.67
C ALA A 96 -27.39 -14.88 -5.71
N VAL A 97 -27.74 -14.91 -7.00
CA VAL A 97 -26.91 -14.34 -8.10
C VAL A 97 -26.42 -12.93 -7.79
N TRP A 98 -27.28 -12.07 -7.26
CA TRP A 98 -26.94 -10.68 -6.99
C TRP A 98 -25.89 -10.57 -5.88
N TRP A 99 -26.07 -11.32 -4.79
CA TRP A 99 -25.14 -11.35 -3.67
C TRP A 99 -23.80 -11.99 -4.03
N ILE A 100 -23.82 -13.07 -4.80
CA ILE A 100 -22.59 -13.73 -5.30
C ILE A 100 -21.81 -12.74 -6.17
N ARG A 101 -22.47 -12.08 -7.14
CA ARG A 101 -21.82 -11.08 -8.01
C ARG A 101 -21.29 -9.89 -7.22
N GLN A 102 -22.06 -9.37 -6.27
CA GLN A 102 -21.64 -8.24 -5.45
C GLN A 102 -20.40 -8.60 -4.63
N ALA A 103 -20.37 -9.78 -3.99
CA ALA A 103 -19.23 -10.23 -3.20
C ALA A 103 -17.97 -10.39 -4.05
N ILE A 104 -18.09 -11.04 -5.21
CA ILE A 104 -16.99 -11.20 -6.17
C ILE A 104 -16.47 -9.84 -6.65
N LEU A 105 -17.35 -8.95 -7.11
CA LEU A 105 -16.94 -7.63 -7.59
C LEU A 105 -16.29 -6.79 -6.50
N LYS A 106 -16.83 -6.84 -5.27
CA LYS A 106 -16.24 -6.17 -4.12
C LYS A 106 -14.84 -6.71 -3.86
N ALA A 107 -14.66 -8.03 -3.83
CA ALA A 107 -13.37 -8.64 -3.62
C ALA A 107 -12.35 -8.26 -4.70
N ILE A 108 -12.75 -8.26 -5.97
CA ILE A 108 -11.90 -7.79 -7.07
C ILE A 108 -11.46 -6.36 -6.83
N CYS A 109 -12.37 -5.43 -6.53
CA CYS A 109 -12.01 -4.04 -6.26
C CYS A 109 -11.07 -3.88 -5.04
N GLU A 110 -11.21 -4.73 -4.04
CA GLU A 110 -10.53 -4.61 -2.75
C GLU A 110 -9.20 -5.35 -2.66
N LYS A 111 -9.04 -6.45 -3.40
CA LYS A 111 -7.93 -7.41 -3.25
C LYS A 111 -7.12 -7.64 -4.53
N SER A 112 -7.60 -7.25 -5.71
CA SER A 112 -6.89 -7.51 -6.99
C SER A 112 -5.58 -6.72 -7.15
N ARG A 113 -5.43 -5.60 -6.45
CA ARG A 113 -4.29 -4.70 -6.58
C ARG A 113 -3.41 -4.78 -5.34
N ALA A 114 -2.08 -4.79 -5.52
CA ALA A 114 -1.16 -4.80 -4.38
C ALA A 114 -1.25 -3.50 -3.55
N ILE A 115 -1.53 -2.37 -4.20
CA ILE A 115 -1.88 -1.11 -3.53
C ILE A 115 -3.40 -0.95 -3.60
N ARG A 116 -4.04 -1.01 -2.44
CA ARG A 116 -5.50 -0.90 -2.32
C ARG A 116 -5.98 0.50 -2.69
N LEU A 117 -7.01 0.56 -3.53
CA LEU A 117 -7.72 1.80 -3.87
C LEU A 117 -9.14 1.81 -3.28
N PRO A 118 -9.65 2.98 -2.85
CA PRO A 118 -11.06 3.11 -2.45
C PRO A 118 -12.02 2.81 -3.60
N LEU A 119 -13.21 2.28 -3.30
CA LEU A 119 -14.23 1.89 -4.29
C LEU A 119 -14.60 3.03 -5.25
N ASN A 120 -14.70 4.26 -4.76
CA ASN A 120 -15.05 5.43 -5.59
C ASN A 120 -14.00 5.65 -6.69
N ARG A 121 -12.71 5.52 -6.36
CA ARG A 121 -11.60 5.66 -7.30
C ARG A 121 -11.57 4.50 -8.31
N VAL A 122 -11.86 3.28 -7.88
CA VAL A 122 -11.98 2.13 -8.80
C VAL A 122 -13.13 2.33 -9.79
N ASN A 123 -14.29 2.82 -9.32
CA ASN A 123 -15.43 3.11 -10.19
C ASN A 123 -15.12 4.22 -11.21
N GLU A 124 -14.37 5.25 -10.81
CA GLU A 124 -13.85 6.28 -11.73
C GLU A 124 -12.94 5.66 -12.79
N LEU A 125 -11.99 4.79 -12.41
CA LEU A 125 -11.12 4.09 -13.36
C LEU A 125 -11.90 3.28 -14.39
N VAL A 126 -12.90 2.50 -13.94
CA VAL A 126 -13.73 1.70 -14.86
C VAL A 126 -14.50 2.60 -15.85
N LYS A 127 -14.92 3.79 -15.43
CA LYS A 127 -15.55 4.77 -16.34
C LYS A 127 -14.53 5.35 -17.33
N ILE A 128 -13.34 5.70 -16.85
CA ILE A 128 -12.23 6.19 -17.67
C ILE A 128 -11.82 5.14 -18.71
N GLU A 129 -11.65 3.87 -18.34
CA GLU A 129 -11.33 2.79 -19.29
C GLU A 129 -12.43 2.58 -20.33
N LYS A 130 -13.71 2.67 -19.94
CA LYS A 130 -14.83 2.60 -20.89
C LYS A 130 -14.81 3.76 -21.87
N ALA A 131 -14.59 4.98 -21.39
CA ALA A 131 -14.47 6.16 -22.24
C ALA A 131 -13.26 6.04 -23.19
N ARG A 132 -12.11 5.56 -22.69
CA ARG A 132 -10.90 5.34 -23.49
C ARG A 132 -11.13 4.37 -24.65
N LYS A 133 -11.90 3.29 -24.43
CA LYS A 133 -12.31 2.36 -25.51
C LYS A 133 -13.18 3.00 -26.59
N VAL A 134 -13.94 4.05 -26.25
CA VAL A 134 -14.79 4.79 -27.19
C VAL A 134 -13.98 5.82 -27.98
N VAL A 135 -13.04 6.51 -27.33
CA VAL A 135 -12.20 7.56 -27.94
C VAL A 135 -11.25 7.00 -29.02
N GLY A 136 -10.85 5.74 -28.91
CA GLY A 136 -10.02 5.03 -29.90
C GLY A 136 -8.53 5.38 -29.81
N THR A 137 -7.68 4.54 -30.38
CA THR A 137 -6.23 4.47 -30.11
C THR A 137 -5.34 5.37 -30.99
N ASN A 138 -5.91 6.21 -31.86
CA ASN A 138 -5.15 6.98 -32.86
C ASN A 138 -4.87 8.44 -32.45
N LYS A 139 -4.98 8.76 -31.15
CA LYS A 139 -4.78 10.12 -30.63
C LYS A 139 -3.53 10.18 -29.76
N SER A 140 -2.96 11.38 -29.61
CA SER A 140 -1.91 11.61 -28.62
C SER A 140 -2.45 11.39 -27.21
N GLU A 141 -1.60 10.99 -26.26
CA GLU A 141 -2.00 10.77 -24.86
C GLU A 141 -2.67 12.02 -24.24
N GLU A 142 -2.16 13.22 -24.55
CA GLU A 142 -2.80 14.47 -24.11
C GLU A 142 -4.19 14.68 -24.71
N GLN A 143 -4.39 14.30 -25.97
CA GLN A 143 -5.69 14.38 -26.65
C GLN A 143 -6.67 13.36 -26.06
N GLU A 144 -6.22 12.14 -25.77
CA GLU A 144 -7.04 11.13 -25.07
C GLU A 144 -7.50 11.66 -23.71
N ILE A 145 -6.59 12.22 -22.89
CA ILE A 145 -6.92 12.72 -21.55
C ILE A 145 -7.92 13.87 -21.61
N THR A 146 -7.72 14.82 -22.53
CA THR A 146 -8.63 15.97 -22.68
C THR A 146 -10.03 15.57 -23.13
N GLU A 147 -10.15 14.65 -24.08
CA GLU A 147 -11.45 14.16 -24.54
C GLU A 147 -12.16 13.28 -23.52
N ILE A 148 -11.44 12.41 -22.81
CA ILE A 148 -12.02 11.62 -21.71
C ILE A 148 -12.54 12.55 -20.62
N GLY A 149 -11.78 13.59 -20.27
CA GLY A 149 -12.21 14.62 -19.32
C GLY A 149 -13.50 15.31 -19.76
N ALA A 150 -13.57 15.73 -21.04
CA ALA A 150 -14.76 16.36 -21.61
C ALA A 150 -15.97 15.41 -21.64
N MET A 151 -15.77 14.13 -21.98
CA MET A 151 -16.85 13.13 -22.07
C MET A 151 -17.41 12.77 -20.69
N LEU A 152 -16.56 12.70 -19.66
CA LEU A 152 -16.95 12.31 -18.31
C LEU A 152 -17.26 13.50 -17.38
N GLY A 153 -17.04 14.74 -17.85
CA GLY A 153 -17.17 15.95 -17.03
C GLY A 153 -16.12 16.03 -15.91
N MET A 154 -14.91 15.54 -16.16
CA MET A 154 -13.80 15.50 -15.20
C MET A 154 -12.67 16.44 -15.62
N GLU A 155 -11.93 16.97 -14.64
CA GLU A 155 -10.74 17.77 -14.93
C GLU A 155 -9.63 16.92 -15.57
N THR A 156 -8.90 17.48 -16.52
CA THR A 156 -7.83 16.78 -17.24
C THR A 156 -6.66 16.39 -16.33
N SER A 157 -6.38 17.18 -15.30
CA SER A 157 -5.42 16.86 -14.23
C SER A 157 -5.85 15.60 -13.46
N HIS A 158 -7.12 15.54 -13.03
CA HIS A 158 -7.69 14.39 -12.33
C HIS A 158 -7.65 13.12 -13.17
N VAL A 159 -8.02 13.20 -14.46
CA VAL A 159 -7.93 12.05 -15.38
C VAL A 159 -6.48 11.54 -15.50
N ARG A 160 -5.50 12.45 -15.60
CA ARG A 160 -4.08 12.10 -15.65
C ARG A 160 -3.62 11.40 -14.36
N GLU A 161 -4.00 11.92 -13.20
CA GLU A 161 -3.70 11.29 -11.91
C GLU A 161 -4.28 9.88 -11.84
N MET A 162 -5.55 9.71 -12.23
CA MET A 162 -6.20 8.41 -12.24
C MET A 162 -5.52 7.42 -13.17
N LEU A 163 -5.12 7.83 -14.38
CA LEU A 163 -4.36 6.98 -15.30
C LEU A 163 -2.99 6.60 -14.73
N ASN A 164 -2.30 7.52 -14.05
CA ASN A 164 -1.05 7.22 -13.36
C ASN A 164 -1.25 6.18 -12.24
N LEU A 165 -2.33 6.29 -11.47
CA LEU A 165 -2.69 5.30 -10.44
C LEU A 165 -3.06 3.93 -11.03
N SER A 166 -3.53 3.87 -12.29
CA SER A 166 -3.88 2.60 -12.94
C SER A 166 -2.69 1.79 -13.42
N LYS A 167 -1.49 2.37 -13.48
CA LYS A 167 -0.27 1.70 -13.96
C LYS A 167 0.01 0.43 -13.15
N GLU A 168 0.28 -0.66 -13.85
CA GLU A 168 0.63 -1.93 -13.23
C GLU A 168 2.02 -1.83 -12.57
N MET A 169 2.15 -2.40 -11.38
CA MET A 169 3.43 -2.49 -10.68
C MET A 169 4.29 -3.56 -11.33
N VAL A 170 5.59 -3.29 -11.41
CA VAL A 170 6.59 -4.23 -11.92
C VAL A 170 7.36 -4.80 -10.73
N SER A 171 7.67 -6.09 -10.78
CA SER A 171 8.49 -6.73 -9.75
C SER A 171 9.95 -6.28 -9.86
N LEU A 172 10.58 -5.98 -8.73
CA LEU A 172 12.02 -5.72 -8.69
C LEU A 172 12.85 -6.98 -9.00
N ASP A 173 12.28 -8.16 -8.76
CA ASP A 173 12.89 -9.45 -9.10
C ASP A 173 12.76 -9.79 -10.59
N MET A 174 12.10 -8.95 -11.38
CA MET A 174 12.00 -9.13 -12.82
C MET A 174 13.41 -9.15 -13.42
N GLN A 175 13.72 -10.22 -14.15
CA GLN A 175 15.01 -10.35 -14.83
C GLN A 175 15.07 -9.38 -16.01
N VAL A 176 16.15 -8.60 -16.06
CA VAL A 176 16.42 -7.67 -17.14
C VAL A 176 17.19 -8.41 -18.23
N PRO A 177 16.70 -8.43 -19.49
CA PRO A 177 17.44 -9.03 -20.60
C PRO A 177 18.78 -8.30 -20.79
N GLY A 178 19.88 -9.03 -20.85
CA GLY A 178 21.21 -8.47 -21.13
C GLY A 178 22.18 -9.52 -21.65
N ASP A 179 23.21 -9.09 -22.38
CA ASP A 179 24.23 -9.93 -23.03
C ASP A 179 25.20 -10.63 -22.05
N GLY A 180 24.98 -10.51 -20.75
CA GLY A 180 25.85 -11.06 -19.71
C GLY A 180 25.40 -12.43 -19.21
N ALA A 181 26.36 -13.28 -18.82
CA ALA A 181 26.10 -14.57 -18.19
C ALA A 181 25.44 -14.49 -16.79
N GLN A 182 25.38 -13.29 -16.19
CA GLN A 182 24.74 -13.07 -14.89
C GLN A 182 23.29 -12.59 -15.08
N LYS A 183 22.37 -13.31 -14.44
CA LYS A 183 20.97 -12.90 -14.33
C LYS A 183 20.90 -11.63 -13.45
N ARG A 184 20.71 -10.48 -14.09
CA ARG A 184 20.47 -9.21 -13.39
C ARG A 184 18.98 -9.01 -13.19
N THR A 185 18.61 -8.48 -12.04
CA THR A 185 17.24 -8.10 -11.70
C THR A 185 17.05 -6.60 -11.88
N LEU A 186 15.79 -6.14 -11.97
CA LEU A 186 15.48 -4.72 -12.03
C LEU A 186 15.94 -3.99 -10.74
N GLY A 187 15.84 -4.67 -9.59
CA GLY A 187 16.29 -4.15 -8.31
C GLY A 187 17.78 -3.78 -8.26
N ASP A 188 18.63 -4.50 -9.01
CA ASP A 188 20.07 -4.24 -9.05
C ASP A 188 20.44 -2.89 -9.68
N PHE A 189 19.50 -2.24 -10.39
CA PHE A 189 19.69 -0.94 -11.02
C PHE A 189 19.17 0.24 -10.17
N LEU A 190 18.55 -0.04 -9.03
CA LEU A 190 18.04 1.00 -8.14
C LEU A 190 19.15 1.48 -7.20
N GLU A 191 19.42 2.78 -7.26
CA GLU A 191 20.33 3.45 -6.34
C GLU A 191 19.69 3.59 -4.95
N ASP A 192 20.45 3.24 -3.91
CA ASP A 192 20.04 3.44 -2.52
C ASP A 192 20.45 4.82 -2.03
N ASN A 193 19.50 5.75 -2.02
CA ASN A 193 19.70 7.12 -1.54
C ASN A 193 19.70 7.26 -0.01
N THR A 194 19.49 6.17 0.74
CA THR A 194 19.50 6.22 2.21
C THR A 194 20.90 6.12 2.79
N VAL A 195 21.83 5.54 2.03
CA VAL A 195 23.23 5.39 2.45
C VAL A 195 24.04 6.56 1.86
N PRO A 196 24.60 7.45 2.71
CA PRO A 196 25.46 8.51 2.22
C PRO A 196 26.71 7.90 1.59
N SER A 197 27.23 8.57 0.57
CA SER A 197 28.41 8.10 -0.16
C SER A 197 29.62 7.97 0.79
N PRO A 198 30.60 7.09 0.50
CA PRO A 198 31.81 6.98 1.30
C PRO A 198 32.55 8.32 1.44
N ASP A 199 32.51 9.15 0.41
CA ASP A 199 33.11 10.49 0.39
C ASP A 199 32.36 11.43 1.35
N GLU A 200 31.03 11.45 1.32
CA GLU A 200 30.21 12.21 2.29
C GLU A 200 30.43 11.72 3.73
N GLN A 201 30.57 10.41 3.94
CA GLN A 201 30.86 9.84 5.26
C GLN A 201 32.25 10.26 5.77
N ALA A 202 33.27 10.20 4.91
CA ALA A 202 34.62 10.64 5.22
C ALA A 202 34.66 12.14 5.53
N MET A 203 33.99 12.96 4.72
CA MET A 203 33.89 14.41 4.92
C MET A 203 33.17 14.76 6.22
N ASN A 204 32.06 14.10 6.53
CA ASN A 204 31.35 14.27 7.81
C ASN A 204 32.19 13.85 9.02
N THR A 205 33.03 12.81 8.87
CA THR A 205 33.92 12.35 9.94
C THR A 205 35.06 13.35 10.16
N ALA A 206 35.70 13.81 9.08
CA ALA A 206 36.73 14.85 9.12
C ALA A 206 36.18 16.16 9.73
N MET A 207 34.98 16.59 9.32
CA MET A 207 34.29 17.76 9.88
C MET A 207 34.09 17.63 11.40
N LYS A 208 33.65 16.46 11.87
CA LYS A 208 33.47 16.19 13.31
C LYS A 208 34.79 16.24 14.07
N GLU A 209 35.85 15.67 13.52
CA GLU A 209 37.18 15.70 14.13
C GLU A 209 37.74 17.12 14.22
N GLU A 210 37.64 17.89 13.13
CA GLU A 210 38.04 19.29 13.11
C GLU A 210 37.23 20.15 14.08
N LEU A 211 35.90 20.01 14.09
CA LEU A 211 35.03 20.69 15.05
C LEU A 211 35.45 20.39 16.49
N ASN A 212 35.74 19.11 16.80
CA ASN A 212 36.23 18.71 18.12
C ASN A 212 37.60 19.31 18.44
N SER A 213 38.50 19.42 17.46
CA SER A 213 39.80 20.07 17.65
C SER A 213 39.65 21.55 17.97
N VAL A 214 38.73 22.25 17.29
CA VAL A 214 38.45 23.68 17.51
C VAL A 214 37.78 23.90 18.86
N LEU A 215 36.81 23.06 19.24
CA LEU A 215 36.14 23.12 20.54
C LEU A 215 37.12 22.94 21.71
N LYS A 216 38.11 22.05 21.60
CA LYS A 216 39.16 21.85 22.61
C LYS A 216 40.04 23.10 22.83
N THR A 217 40.08 24.03 21.88
CA THR A 217 40.82 25.30 22.07
C THR A 217 40.04 26.33 22.89
N LEU A 218 38.75 26.10 23.17
CA LEU A 218 37.96 26.92 24.08
C LEU A 218 38.26 26.58 25.53
N ARG A 219 37.74 27.38 26.46
CA ARG A 219 37.82 27.05 27.88
C ARG A 219 36.93 25.83 28.18
N PRO A 220 37.28 24.96 29.15
CA PRO A 220 36.50 23.76 29.46
C PRO A 220 35.00 24.02 29.70
N ASN A 221 34.68 25.13 30.36
CA ASN A 221 33.28 25.53 30.63
C ASN A 221 32.55 26.03 29.38
N GLU A 222 33.27 26.63 28.41
CA GLU A 222 32.69 27.11 27.15
C GLU A 222 32.42 25.92 26.20
N GLU A 223 33.39 25.01 26.10
CA GLU A 223 33.25 23.77 25.33
C GLU A 223 32.07 22.92 25.82
N LYS A 224 31.98 22.69 27.14
CA LYS A 224 30.91 21.89 27.74
C LYS A 224 29.52 22.48 27.48
N VAL A 225 29.38 23.81 27.59
CA VAL A 225 28.12 24.50 27.29
C VAL A 225 27.73 24.34 25.82
N LEU A 226 28.68 24.51 24.88
CA LEU A 226 28.38 24.36 23.45
C LEU A 226 28.02 22.92 23.07
N ARG A 227 28.73 21.92 23.61
CA ARG A 227 28.42 20.49 23.34
C ARG A 227 27.00 20.13 23.78
N LEU A 228 26.63 20.46 25.01
CA LEU A 228 25.30 20.18 25.55
C LEU A 228 24.20 20.99 24.86
N ARG A 229 24.48 22.25 24.50
CA ARG A 229 23.50 23.14 23.87
C ARG A 229 23.12 22.67 22.47
N TYR A 230 24.10 22.30 21.67
CA TYR A 230 23.91 21.91 20.27
C TYR A 230 23.83 20.39 20.06
N GLY A 231 24.03 19.58 21.11
CA GLY A 231 23.99 18.12 20.99
C GLY A 231 25.16 17.57 20.18
N LEU A 232 26.36 18.14 20.35
CA LEU A 232 27.53 17.72 19.59
C LEU A 232 28.04 16.36 20.13
N ASN A 233 28.65 15.55 19.26
CA ASN A 233 29.16 14.20 19.57
C ASN A 233 28.09 13.17 20.01
N GLY A 234 26.86 13.30 19.50
CA GLY A 234 25.78 12.33 19.75
C GLY A 234 24.97 12.61 21.01
N GLU A 235 25.19 13.75 21.67
CA GLU A 235 24.33 14.22 22.75
C GLU A 235 23.02 14.82 22.19
N LYS A 236 21.95 14.83 22.99
CA LYS A 236 20.72 15.53 22.61
C LYS A 236 20.88 17.03 22.87
N PRO A 237 20.40 17.91 21.97
CA PRO A 237 20.44 19.35 22.21
C PRO A 237 19.57 19.72 23.41
N MET A 238 20.16 20.42 24.39
CA MET A 238 19.49 20.82 25.63
C MET A 238 19.09 22.30 25.64
N SER A 239 18.04 22.63 26.40
CA SER A 239 17.64 24.02 26.62
C SER A 239 18.64 24.77 27.53
N LEU A 240 18.72 26.10 27.44
CA LEU A 240 19.59 26.91 28.32
C LEU A 240 19.32 26.68 29.81
N LYS A 241 18.09 26.28 30.17
CA LYS A 241 17.71 25.95 31.54
C LYS A 241 18.28 24.59 31.94
N GLU A 242 18.11 23.57 31.11
CA GLU A 242 18.65 22.22 31.34
C GLU A 242 20.18 22.21 31.43
N VAL A 243 20.87 22.94 30.55
CA VAL A 243 22.33 23.10 30.66
C VAL A 243 22.70 23.82 31.96
N GLY A 244 21.81 24.71 32.46
CA GLY A 244 21.90 25.41 33.75
C GLY A 244 21.93 24.47 34.93
N ASP A 245 20.95 23.58 34.92
CA ASP A 245 20.78 22.56 35.94
C ASP A 245 21.99 21.59 35.94
N VAL A 246 22.51 21.20 34.77
CA VAL A 246 23.70 20.33 34.65
C VAL A 246 24.99 21.02 35.06
N CYS A 247 25.13 22.32 34.82
CA CYS A 247 26.34 23.08 35.14
C CYS A 247 26.29 23.79 36.51
N ASN A 248 25.19 23.65 37.26
CA ASN A 248 24.91 24.41 38.49
C ASN A 248 25.05 25.93 38.30
N LEU A 249 24.55 26.46 37.18
CA LEU A 249 24.59 27.87 36.82
C LEU A 249 23.21 28.38 36.44
N THR A 250 22.98 29.69 36.62
CA THR A 250 21.73 30.30 36.16
C THR A 250 21.63 30.30 34.64
N LYS A 251 20.39 30.22 34.12
CA LYS A 251 20.10 30.32 32.67
C LYS A 251 20.81 31.50 32.00
N GLU A 252 20.76 32.67 32.63
CA GLU A 252 21.38 33.89 32.10
C GLU A 252 22.91 33.79 32.07
N ARG A 253 23.51 33.10 33.04
CA ARG A 253 24.95 32.87 33.06
C ARG A 253 25.39 31.98 31.89
N ILE A 254 24.63 30.95 31.55
CA ILE A 254 24.92 30.10 30.39
C ILE A 254 24.77 30.85 29.09
N ARG A 255 23.73 31.67 28.93
CA ARG A 255 23.56 32.53 27.76
C ARG A 255 24.76 33.45 27.55
N GLN A 256 25.34 34.00 28.62
CA GLN A 256 26.56 34.81 28.55
C GLN A 256 27.77 33.98 28.13
N ILE A 257 27.91 32.75 28.64
CA ILE A 257 29.02 31.84 28.28
C ILE A 257 28.90 31.41 26.82
N GLU A 258 27.71 31.02 26.35
CA GLU A 258 27.40 30.68 24.96
C GLU A 258 27.77 31.84 24.02
N LYS A 259 27.28 33.06 24.29
CA LYS A 259 27.60 34.23 23.46
C LYS A 259 29.11 34.49 23.38
N ARG A 260 29.83 34.39 24.49
CA ARG A 260 31.30 34.56 24.52
C ARG A 260 32.01 33.44 23.76
N ALA A 261 31.54 32.20 23.90
CA ALA A 261 32.11 31.06 23.20
C ALA A 261 31.91 31.20 21.68
N LEU A 262 30.72 31.60 21.22
CA LEU A 262 30.44 31.85 19.81
C LEU A 262 31.30 32.97 19.22
N VAL A 263 31.45 34.09 19.92
CA VAL A 263 32.36 35.18 19.48
C VAL A 263 33.81 34.69 19.37
N ARG A 264 34.24 33.80 20.28
CA ARG A 264 35.56 33.18 20.21
C ARG A 264 35.69 32.16 19.07
N MET A 265 34.62 31.47 18.71
CA MET A 265 34.57 30.58 17.55
C MET A 265 34.66 31.35 16.23
N GLN A 266 34.12 32.57 16.18
CA GLN A 266 34.17 33.48 15.03
C GLN A 266 35.56 34.09 14.75
N HIS A 267 36.58 33.78 15.56
CA HIS A 267 37.93 34.26 15.30
C HIS A 267 38.47 33.68 13.98
N PRO A 268 39.11 34.48 13.10
CA PRO A 268 39.45 34.07 11.72
C PRO A 268 40.26 32.77 11.66
N VAL A 269 41.20 32.57 12.58
CA VAL A 269 42.02 31.33 12.67
C VAL A 269 41.20 30.05 12.87
N ARG A 270 40.05 30.13 13.54
CA ARG A 270 39.15 28.99 13.79
C ARG A 270 38.09 28.87 12.69
N LEU A 271 37.63 30.01 12.19
CA LEU A 271 36.65 30.11 11.13
C LEU A 271 37.18 29.47 9.82
N THR A 272 38.41 29.81 9.40
CA THR A 272 39.00 29.30 8.15
C THR A 272 39.14 27.78 8.10
N ARG A 273 39.26 27.12 9.25
CA ARG A 273 39.29 25.65 9.36
C ARG A 273 37.94 25.03 9.08
N LEU A 274 36.88 25.64 9.58
CA LEU A 274 35.51 25.13 9.45
C LEU A 274 34.82 25.61 8.16
N GLU A 275 35.27 26.71 7.54
CA GLU A 275 34.76 27.22 6.26
C GLU A 275 34.90 26.21 5.13
N ALA A 276 35.93 25.37 5.15
CA ALA A 276 36.16 24.33 4.13
C ALA A 276 35.03 23.28 4.05
N TYR A 277 34.20 23.16 5.10
CA TYR A 277 33.09 22.19 5.17
C TYR A 277 31.72 22.82 4.89
N VAL A 278 31.65 24.13 4.61
CA VAL A 278 30.41 24.88 4.34
C VAL A 278 30.23 25.19 2.84
N ALA A 279 31.26 24.92 2.04
CA ALA A 279 31.28 25.12 0.59
C ALA A 279 30.55 24.01 -0.18
#